data_AF-A0A970ZCP4-F1
#
_entry.id   AF-A0A970ZCP4-F1
#
_cell.length_a   1.000
_cell.length_b   1.000
_cell.length_c   1.000
_cell.angle_alpha   90.00
_cell.angle_beta   90.00
_cell.angle_gamma   90.00
#
_symmetry.space_group_name_H-M   'P 1'
#
loop_
_entity.id
_entity.type
_entity.pdbx_description
1 polymer ?
#
loop_
_entity_poly.entity_id
_entity_poly.type
_entity_poly.pdbx_seq_one_letter_code
_entity_poly.pdbx_strand_id
1 'polypeptide(L)'
;MRRRWPAGLTALLLCLLLCAAAAGQGTQEPFLPAEQDGRWRLVVDDQVTYQNGRSLPEAINRTLYFPLEAVLPYLGCSHSFDVSSRTLSIYRGEHILSFNIDTGQVLTSDGRSLYGWAFYLSGYFYAPPELLLREFGGALRLLENDTYRLTTGAERLNDAEIVALMGSMPAFRPTLLDPAPIHLLLRGSGVAFDRMLRTLEGHGLRGAFFFSADDIAANPDRVRRLYVSGHTIGIYAAGGLEEAERANALLMQLIKTKTALVFKTGDTGALSAAGYLCWGRNLDAAALSEGVSAANIASRAGWRLSIYFNGSSAAADALADLLGGLPAGSGRVVPVTEVGRAHR
;
A
#
# COMPACT_ATOMS: atom_id res chain seq x y z
N MET A 1 -48.40 -69.81 -8.39
CA MET A 1 -47.34 -69.19 -9.23
C MET A 1 -46.69 -68.05 -8.45
N ARG A 2 -45.55 -68.32 -7.79
CA ARG A 2 -44.77 -67.31 -7.05
C ARG A 2 -43.77 -66.66 -8.01
N ARG A 3 -43.97 -65.39 -8.35
CA ARG A 3 -43.02 -64.61 -9.15
C ARG A 3 -41.86 -64.16 -8.27
N ARG A 4 -40.69 -64.75 -8.51
CA ARG A 4 -39.38 -64.34 -8.00
C ARG A 4 -39.05 -62.96 -8.58
N TRP A 5 -38.87 -61.95 -7.74
CA TRP A 5 -38.22 -60.71 -8.13
C TRP A 5 -36.70 -60.90 -8.00
N PRO A 6 -35.89 -60.46 -8.98
CA PRO A 6 -34.46 -60.69 -8.97
C PRO A 6 -33.78 -59.83 -7.90
N ALA A 7 -32.94 -60.47 -7.08
CA ALA A 7 -32.16 -59.86 -6.00
C ALA A 7 -31.22 -58.70 -6.45
N GLY A 8 -31.04 -58.51 -7.77
CA GLY A 8 -30.31 -57.38 -8.35
C GLY A 8 -31.04 -56.03 -8.21
N LEU A 9 -32.37 -56.02 -8.18
CA LEU A 9 -33.16 -54.79 -8.04
C LEU A 9 -33.13 -54.24 -6.61
N THR A 10 -33.07 -55.12 -5.61
CA THR A 10 -32.91 -54.73 -4.20
C THR A 10 -31.51 -54.19 -3.90
N ALA A 11 -30.47 -54.71 -4.56
CA ALA A 11 -29.11 -54.19 -4.40
C ALA A 11 -28.94 -52.81 -5.06
N LEU A 12 -29.56 -52.60 -6.24
CA LEU A 12 -29.53 -51.29 -6.91
C LEU A 12 -30.37 -50.23 -6.18
N LEU A 13 -31.51 -50.61 -5.59
CA LEU A 13 -32.29 -49.71 -4.73
C LEU A 13 -31.56 -49.39 -3.42
N LEU A 14 -30.84 -50.35 -2.81
CA LEU A 14 -30.02 -50.07 -1.63
C LEU A 14 -28.86 -49.14 -1.97
N CYS A 15 -28.18 -49.34 -3.11
CA CYS A 15 -27.11 -48.43 -3.56
C CYS A 15 -27.65 -47.04 -3.92
N LEU A 16 -28.81 -46.91 -4.55
CA LEU A 16 -29.44 -45.61 -4.83
C LEU A 16 -29.92 -44.90 -3.56
N LEU A 17 -30.40 -45.63 -2.55
CA LEU A 17 -30.76 -45.07 -1.25
C LEU A 17 -29.53 -44.69 -0.40
N LEU A 18 -28.43 -45.45 -0.49
CA LEU A 18 -27.14 -45.11 0.13
C LEU A 18 -26.46 -43.91 -0.57
N CYS A 19 -26.59 -43.77 -1.89
CA CYS A 19 -26.12 -42.59 -2.63
C CYS A 19 -27.01 -41.35 -2.38
N ALA A 20 -28.31 -41.51 -2.16
CA ALA A 20 -29.20 -40.40 -1.79
C ALA A 20 -28.99 -39.93 -0.34
N ALA A 21 -28.60 -40.82 0.58
CA ALA A 21 -28.21 -40.45 1.93
C ALA A 21 -26.84 -39.75 2.00
N ALA A 22 -25.97 -39.97 1.01
CA ALA A 22 -24.71 -39.26 0.83
C ALA A 22 -24.84 -37.92 0.07
N ALA A 23 -25.98 -37.69 -0.60
CA ALA A 23 -26.28 -36.44 -1.31
C ALA A 23 -27.14 -35.44 -0.50
N GLY A 24 -27.60 -35.84 0.69
CA GLY A 24 -28.37 -35.01 1.62
C GLY A 24 -27.56 -34.37 2.75
N GLN A 25 -26.27 -34.72 2.86
CA GLN A 25 -25.30 -33.90 3.57
C GLN A 25 -24.85 -32.81 2.60
N GLY A 26 -25.77 -31.87 2.34
CA GLY A 26 -25.30 -30.50 2.19
C GLY A 26 -24.37 -30.32 3.37
N THR A 27 -23.09 -30.10 3.10
CA THR A 27 -22.22 -29.52 4.10
C THR A 27 -23.03 -28.34 4.59
N GLN A 28 -23.64 -28.51 5.77
CA GLN A 28 -23.82 -27.40 6.65
C GLN A 28 -22.37 -26.94 6.71
N GLU A 29 -22.05 -25.94 5.87
CA GLU A 29 -20.84 -25.17 6.07
C GLU A 29 -20.82 -25.00 7.57
N PRO A 30 -19.68 -25.31 8.24
CA PRO A 30 -19.60 -25.09 9.67
C PRO A 30 -20.31 -23.78 9.89
N PHE A 31 -21.24 -23.71 10.85
CA PHE A 31 -21.89 -22.45 11.19
C PHE A 31 -20.74 -21.51 11.54
N LEU A 32 -20.19 -20.88 10.50
CA LEU A 32 -19.35 -19.73 10.52
C LEU A 32 -20.36 -18.81 11.15
N PRO A 33 -20.14 -18.36 12.41
CA PRO A 33 -21.00 -17.34 12.95
C PRO A 33 -21.11 -16.31 11.85
N ALA A 34 -22.33 -16.15 11.30
CA ALA A 34 -22.59 -15.46 10.04
C ALA A 34 -21.59 -14.34 9.96
N GLU A 35 -20.64 -14.42 9.01
CA GLU A 35 -19.48 -13.51 8.90
C GLU A 35 -19.96 -12.14 9.34
N GLN A 36 -19.67 -11.77 10.59
CA GLN A 36 -20.49 -10.77 11.26
C GLN A 36 -20.22 -9.46 10.54
N ASP A 37 -21.18 -9.12 9.68
CA ASP A 37 -21.13 -8.08 8.69
C ASP A 37 -20.68 -6.79 9.40
N GLY A 38 -19.39 -6.49 9.24
CA GLY A 38 -18.62 -5.68 10.16
C GLY A 38 -18.96 -4.20 10.03
N ARG A 39 -20.00 -3.76 10.73
CA ARG A 39 -20.40 -2.35 10.77
C ARG A 39 -19.44 -1.55 11.65
N TRP A 40 -18.63 -0.71 11.01
CA TRP A 40 -17.77 0.27 11.68
C TRP A 40 -18.55 1.22 12.59
N ARG A 41 -18.02 1.46 13.79
CA ARG A 41 -18.62 2.33 14.81
C ARG A 41 -17.89 3.66 14.85
N LEU A 42 -18.42 4.59 14.07
CA LEU A 42 -18.04 5.98 14.17
C LEU A 42 -19.20 6.72 14.84
N VAL A 43 -18.93 7.29 16.01
CA VAL A 43 -19.85 8.23 16.63
C VAL A 43 -19.42 9.62 16.20
N VAL A 44 -20.31 10.35 15.55
CA VAL A 44 -20.08 11.75 15.22
C VAL A 44 -20.94 12.60 16.13
N ASP A 45 -20.28 13.40 16.96
CA ASP A 45 -20.85 14.13 18.09
C ASP A 45 -21.60 13.18 19.03
N ASP A 46 -22.92 13.05 18.85
CA ASP A 46 -23.81 12.18 19.61
C ASP A 46 -24.51 11.12 18.75
N GLN A 47 -24.22 11.09 17.44
CA GLN A 47 -24.91 10.24 16.47
C GLN A 47 -24.06 9.04 16.08
N VAL A 48 -24.65 7.84 16.13
CA VAL A 48 -24.00 6.62 15.63
C VAL A 48 -24.11 6.59 14.12
N THR A 49 -22.97 6.56 13.44
CA THR A 49 -22.88 6.48 11.99
C THR A 49 -22.42 5.10 11.58
N TYR A 50 -23.04 4.57 10.53
CA TYR A 50 -22.70 3.27 9.96
C TYR A 50 -22.15 3.49 8.57
N GLN A 51 -20.90 3.10 8.36
CA GLN A 51 -20.27 3.22 7.05
C GLN A 51 -20.65 2.03 6.18
N ASN A 52 -20.84 2.30 4.89
CA ASN A 52 -21.04 1.26 3.90
C ASN A 52 -19.75 0.43 3.80
N GLY A 53 -19.83 -0.89 3.80
CA GLY A 53 -18.66 -1.81 3.89
C GLY A 53 -17.60 -1.68 2.78
N ARG A 54 -17.76 -0.77 1.81
CA ARG A 54 -16.78 -0.46 0.75
C ARG A 54 -15.88 0.73 1.05
N SER A 55 -16.20 1.52 2.07
CA SER A 55 -15.47 2.73 2.47
C SER A 55 -15.17 2.65 3.96
N LEU A 56 -14.50 1.58 4.39
CA LEU A 56 -14.16 1.40 5.79
C LEU A 56 -12.83 2.09 6.08
N PRO A 57 -12.67 2.76 7.23
CA PRO A 57 -11.38 3.25 7.65
C PRO A 57 -10.28 2.19 7.66
N GLU A 58 -9.05 2.65 7.41
CA GLU A 58 -7.88 1.80 7.31
C GLU A 58 -6.84 2.19 8.35
N ALA A 59 -6.32 1.21 9.09
CA ALA A 59 -5.25 1.42 10.05
C ALA A 59 -3.90 1.04 9.42
N ILE A 60 -3.04 2.03 9.26
CA ILE A 60 -1.77 1.93 8.54
C ILE A 60 -0.67 2.42 9.48
N ASN A 61 0.19 1.51 9.97
CA ASN A 61 1.26 1.80 10.94
C ASN A 61 0.81 2.60 12.19
N ARG A 62 -0.31 2.19 12.80
CA ARG A 62 -0.94 2.86 13.96
C ARG A 62 -1.53 4.24 13.68
N THR A 63 -1.45 4.73 12.45
CA THR A 63 -2.21 5.91 12.01
C THR A 63 -3.51 5.43 11.38
N LEU A 64 -4.63 6.04 11.77
CA LEU A 64 -5.93 5.76 11.20
C LEU A 64 -6.16 6.66 9.99
N TYR A 65 -6.78 6.11 8.95
CA TYR A 65 -7.13 6.84 7.73
C TYR A 65 -8.60 6.64 7.46
N PHE A 66 -9.33 7.74 7.34
CA PHE A 66 -10.75 7.72 7.07
C PHE A 66 -10.99 8.08 5.60
N PRO A 67 -11.99 7.44 4.95
CA PRO A 67 -12.45 7.95 3.67
C PRO A 67 -12.95 9.38 3.89
N LEU A 68 -12.67 10.28 2.95
CA LEU A 68 -13.01 11.69 3.08
C LEU A 68 -14.52 11.88 3.29
N GLU A 69 -15.32 11.03 2.66
CA GLU A 69 -16.78 11.01 2.75
C GLU A 69 -17.30 10.69 4.16
N ALA A 70 -16.48 10.06 5.00
CA ALA A 70 -16.80 9.79 6.40
C ALA A 70 -16.62 11.01 7.31
N VAL A 71 -15.83 11.99 6.90
CA VAL A 71 -15.32 13.06 7.79
C VAL A 71 -15.73 14.42 7.29
N LEU A 72 -15.48 14.70 6.01
CA LEU A 72 -15.64 16.03 5.44
C LEU A 72 -17.06 16.59 5.54
N PRO A 73 -18.15 15.79 5.41
CA PRO A 73 -19.50 16.31 5.59
C PRO A 73 -19.73 16.96 6.95
N TYR A 74 -19.14 16.40 8.02
CA TYR A 74 -19.28 16.91 9.38
C TYR A 74 -18.41 18.14 9.64
N LEU A 75 -17.33 18.31 8.87
CA LEU A 75 -16.45 19.47 8.94
C LEU A 75 -16.91 20.63 8.05
N GLY A 76 -17.94 20.43 7.22
CA GLY A 76 -18.35 21.38 6.19
C GLY A 76 -17.29 21.55 5.11
N CYS A 77 -16.49 20.51 4.86
CA CYS A 77 -15.38 20.53 3.92
C CYS A 77 -15.76 19.87 2.59
N SER A 78 -15.09 20.27 1.52
CA SER A 78 -15.13 19.62 0.21
C SER A 78 -13.71 19.24 -0.21
N HIS A 79 -13.58 18.40 -1.24
CA HIS A 79 -12.29 18.06 -1.80
C HIS A 79 -12.29 18.04 -3.32
N SER A 80 -11.11 18.23 -3.90
CA SER A 80 -10.83 18.06 -5.32
C SER A 80 -9.46 17.43 -5.50
N PHE A 81 -9.28 16.71 -6.60
CA PHE A 81 -8.00 16.09 -6.93
C PHE A 81 -7.54 16.56 -8.31
N ASP A 82 -6.35 17.15 -8.35
CA ASP A 82 -5.66 17.45 -9.59
C ASP A 82 -4.72 16.31 -9.95
N VAL A 83 -5.03 15.61 -11.03
CA VAL A 83 -4.27 14.46 -11.53
C VAL A 83 -2.88 14.86 -11.98
N SER A 84 -2.72 16.08 -12.52
CA SER A 84 -1.47 16.53 -13.15
C SER A 84 -0.37 16.78 -12.12
N SER A 85 -0.69 17.52 -11.05
CA SER A 85 0.21 17.76 -9.92
C SER A 85 0.16 16.68 -8.84
N ARG A 86 -0.77 15.72 -8.97
CA ARG A 86 -1.07 14.69 -7.96
C ARG A 86 -1.37 15.28 -6.59
N THR A 87 -2.12 16.39 -6.61
CA THR A 87 -2.50 17.15 -5.42
C THR A 87 -3.96 16.93 -5.08
N LEU A 88 -4.23 16.44 -3.88
CA LEU A 88 -5.56 16.40 -3.27
C LEU A 88 -5.75 17.62 -2.39
N SER A 89 -6.67 18.49 -2.78
CA SER A 89 -7.01 19.69 -2.03
C SER A 89 -8.30 19.47 -1.25
N ILE A 90 -8.25 19.67 0.06
CA ILE A 90 -9.39 19.65 0.96
C ILE A 90 -9.61 21.07 1.45
N TYR A 91 -10.84 21.58 1.38
CA TYR A 91 -11.09 22.99 1.63
C TYR A 91 -12.44 23.26 2.31
N ARG A 92 -12.47 24.35 3.07
CA ARG A 92 -13.66 24.97 3.65
C ARG A 92 -13.53 26.49 3.54
N GLY A 93 -14.22 27.08 2.56
CA GLY A 93 -13.99 28.47 2.17
C GLY A 93 -12.54 28.68 1.74
N GLU A 94 -11.86 29.67 2.32
CA GLU A 94 -10.46 30.02 2.03
C GLU A 94 -9.43 29.16 2.78
N HIS A 95 -9.87 28.30 3.71
CA HIS A 95 -8.98 27.37 4.40
C HIS A 95 -8.78 26.11 3.53
N ILE A 96 -7.55 25.88 3.07
CA ILE A 96 -7.21 24.78 2.18
C ILE A 96 -6.05 23.98 2.77
N LEU A 97 -6.15 22.66 2.71
CA LEU A 97 -5.04 21.72 2.86
C LEU A 97 -4.80 21.03 1.52
N SER A 98 -3.61 21.21 0.95
CA SER A 98 -3.20 20.59 -0.30
C SER A 98 -2.19 19.48 -0.03
N PHE A 99 -2.64 18.24 -0.17
CA PHE A 99 -1.85 17.02 0.01
C PHE A 99 -1.21 16.64 -1.31
N ASN A 100 0.11 16.59 -1.37
CA ASN A 100 0.78 15.88 -2.43
C ASN A 100 0.71 14.38 -2.12
N ILE A 101 -0.02 13.62 -2.95
CA ILE A 101 -0.28 12.19 -2.71
C ILE A 101 1.00 11.34 -2.81
N ASP A 102 2.00 11.80 -3.57
CA ASP A 102 3.24 11.04 -3.72
C ASP A 102 4.20 11.27 -2.56
N THR A 103 4.31 12.50 -2.06
CA THR A 103 5.32 12.85 -1.06
C THR A 103 4.77 12.85 0.38
N GLY A 104 3.45 12.97 0.54
CA GLY A 104 2.79 13.18 1.83
C GLY A 104 2.99 14.60 2.39
N GLN A 105 3.56 15.51 1.61
CA GLN A 105 3.65 16.92 1.99
C GLN A 105 2.27 17.56 1.95
N VAL A 106 1.96 18.36 2.95
CA VAL A 106 0.71 19.10 3.03
C VAL A 106 1.01 20.58 3.11
N LEU A 107 0.47 21.37 2.18
CA LEU A 107 0.55 22.83 2.21
C LEU A 107 -0.79 23.40 2.64
N THR A 108 -0.78 24.25 3.65
CA THR A 108 -1.96 24.96 4.14
C THR A 108 -2.10 26.31 3.43
N SER A 109 -3.32 26.86 3.33
CA SER A 109 -3.54 28.17 2.69
C SER A 109 -2.90 29.35 3.44
N ASP A 110 -2.55 29.18 4.73
CA ASP A 110 -1.76 30.14 5.51
C ASP A 110 -0.23 30.00 5.30
N GLY A 111 0.20 29.10 4.41
CA GLY A 111 1.60 28.94 4.00
C GLY A 111 2.43 27.99 4.87
N ARG A 112 1.84 27.32 5.86
CA ARG A 112 2.53 26.29 6.65
C ARG A 112 2.73 25.02 5.85
N SER A 113 3.87 24.38 6.01
CA SER A 113 4.12 23.03 5.51
C SER A 113 3.96 22.02 6.64
N LEU A 114 3.03 21.10 6.44
CA LEU A 114 2.72 19.98 7.32
C LEU A 114 3.04 18.67 6.61
N TYR A 115 2.84 17.57 7.33
CA TYR A 115 3.03 16.24 6.79
C TYR A 115 1.86 15.33 7.15
N GLY A 116 1.31 14.66 6.15
CA GLY A 116 0.17 13.77 6.27
C GLY A 116 -0.09 13.10 4.94
N TRP A 117 -0.26 11.79 4.95
CA TRP A 117 -0.50 11.04 3.72
C TRP A 117 -1.97 11.03 3.38
N ALA A 118 -2.31 11.31 2.14
CA ALA A 118 -3.63 11.03 1.62
C ALA A 118 -3.51 10.10 0.42
N PHE A 119 -4.55 9.32 0.16
CA PHE A 119 -4.49 8.32 -0.88
C PHE A 119 -5.81 7.91 -1.50
N TYR A 120 -5.75 7.33 -2.69
CA TYR A 120 -6.91 6.74 -3.34
C TYR A 120 -6.94 5.22 -3.18
N LEU A 121 -8.03 4.68 -2.63
CA LEU A 121 -8.25 3.24 -2.48
C LEU A 121 -9.72 2.92 -2.75
N SER A 122 -9.95 1.91 -3.60
CA SER A 122 -11.29 1.34 -3.85
C SER A 122 -12.39 2.36 -4.20
N GLY A 123 -12.04 3.45 -4.88
CA GLY A 123 -13.01 4.48 -5.27
C GLY A 123 -12.98 5.76 -4.41
N TYR A 124 -12.31 5.74 -3.26
CA TYR A 124 -12.38 6.78 -2.25
C TYR A 124 -11.02 7.37 -1.94
N PHE A 125 -10.99 8.67 -1.61
CA PHE A 125 -9.80 9.28 -1.03
C PHE A 125 -9.81 9.06 0.48
N TYR A 126 -8.65 8.75 1.04
CA TYR A 126 -8.41 8.55 2.44
C TYR A 126 -7.40 9.59 2.92
N ALA A 127 -7.60 10.11 4.13
CA ALA A 127 -6.66 11.01 4.77
C ALA A 127 -6.67 10.80 6.29
N PRO A 128 -5.67 11.29 7.03
CA PRO A 128 -5.59 11.12 8.47
C PRO A 128 -6.65 12.03 9.11
N PRO A 129 -7.70 11.48 9.76
CA PRO A 129 -8.80 12.28 10.28
C PRO A 129 -8.32 13.23 11.37
N GLU A 130 -7.33 12.83 12.17
CA GLU A 130 -6.72 13.67 13.21
C GLU A 130 -6.10 14.96 12.64
N LEU A 131 -5.44 14.86 11.47
CA LEU A 131 -4.88 16.02 10.79
C LEU A 131 -6.01 16.92 10.28
N LEU A 132 -7.03 16.35 9.66
CA LEU A 132 -8.19 17.11 9.17
C LEU A 132 -8.90 17.83 10.32
N LEU A 133 -9.17 17.12 11.41
CA LEU A 133 -9.85 17.65 12.59
C LEU A 133 -9.03 18.73 13.29
N ARG A 134 -7.71 18.59 13.34
CA ARG A 134 -6.84 19.63 13.90
C ARG A 134 -6.87 20.93 13.10
N GLU A 135 -6.88 20.86 11.77
CA GLU A 135 -6.81 22.05 10.91
C GLU A 135 -8.19 22.66 10.58
N PHE A 136 -9.24 21.84 10.50
CA PHE A 136 -10.62 22.29 10.24
C PHE A 136 -11.49 22.39 11.51
N GLY A 137 -10.99 21.95 12.65
CA GLY A 137 -11.70 22.00 13.93
C GLY A 137 -12.41 20.69 14.25
N GLY A 138 -12.24 20.24 15.49
CA GLY A 138 -12.78 19.00 16.01
C GLY A 138 -11.70 18.11 16.62
N ALA A 139 -12.09 16.91 17.03
CA ALA A 139 -11.17 15.92 17.57
C ALA A 139 -11.65 14.51 17.26
N LEU A 140 -10.72 13.57 17.16
CA LEU A 140 -11.00 12.14 17.11
C LEU A 140 -10.44 11.50 18.37
N ARG A 141 -11.25 10.66 19.03
CA ARG A 141 -10.84 9.90 20.20
C ARG A 141 -11.23 8.44 20.02
N LEU A 142 -10.37 7.55 20.49
CA LEU A 142 -10.73 6.16 20.72
C LEU A 142 -11.22 6.06 22.17
N LEU A 143 -12.50 5.74 22.32
CA LEU A 143 -13.12 5.48 23.61
C LEU A 143 -13.01 4.00 23.98
N GLU A 144 -13.47 3.66 25.18
CA GLU A 144 -13.66 2.26 25.58
C GLU A 144 -14.59 1.52 24.60
N ASN A 145 -14.52 0.18 24.59
CA ASN A 145 -15.26 -0.69 23.67
C ASN A 145 -14.97 -0.43 22.18
N ASP A 146 -13.74 -0.02 21.84
CA ASP A 146 -13.27 0.19 20.47
C ASP A 146 -14.13 1.18 19.65
N THR A 147 -14.67 2.22 20.32
CA THR A 147 -15.53 3.23 19.69
C THR A 147 -14.72 4.45 19.27
N TYR A 148 -14.73 4.77 17.97
CA TYR A 148 -14.18 6.03 17.49
C TYR A 148 -15.21 7.14 17.61
N ARG A 149 -14.89 8.19 18.38
CA ARG A 149 -15.71 9.38 18.53
C ARG A 149 -15.06 10.57 17.85
N LEU A 150 -15.73 11.11 16.84
CA LEU A 150 -15.43 12.38 16.22
C LEU A 150 -16.30 13.46 16.86
N THR A 151 -15.69 14.51 17.39
CA THR A 151 -16.39 15.67 17.97
C THR A 151 -16.10 16.92 17.15
N THR A 152 -17.12 17.69 16.82
CA THR A 152 -17.04 18.94 16.04
C THR A 152 -17.29 20.19 16.88
N GLY A 153 -17.65 20.03 18.16
CA GLY A 153 -18.13 21.09 19.05
C GLY A 153 -19.66 21.15 19.12
N ALA A 154 -20.36 20.30 18.39
CA ALA A 154 -21.83 20.18 18.43
C ALA A 154 -22.32 19.08 19.39
N GLU A 155 -21.40 18.32 20.01
CA GLU A 155 -21.73 17.28 20.96
C GLU A 155 -22.42 17.81 22.22
N ARG A 156 -23.39 17.04 22.73
CA ARG A 156 -24.10 17.30 23.99
C ARG A 156 -23.79 16.22 25.03
N LEU A 157 -23.45 15.02 24.58
CA LEU A 157 -23.11 13.90 25.46
C LEU A 157 -21.62 13.91 25.80
N ASN A 158 -21.27 13.44 27.00
CA ASN A 158 -19.88 13.21 27.37
C ASN A 158 -19.41 11.80 26.94
N ASP A 159 -18.10 11.55 27.05
CA ASP A 159 -17.49 10.29 26.59
C ASP A 159 -18.03 9.07 27.35
N ALA A 160 -18.34 9.20 28.65
CA ALA A 160 -18.88 8.09 29.45
C ALA A 160 -20.31 7.72 29.04
N GLU A 161 -21.13 8.71 28.67
CA GLU A 161 -22.48 8.49 28.14
C GLU A 161 -22.44 7.79 26.78
N ILE A 162 -21.50 8.16 25.90
CA ILE A 162 -21.29 7.48 24.63
C ILE A 162 -20.81 6.03 24.85
N VAL A 163 -19.87 5.80 25.77
CA VAL A 163 -19.42 4.45 26.11
C VAL A 163 -20.57 3.60 26.64
N ALA A 164 -21.42 4.13 27.52
CA ALA A 164 -22.59 3.42 28.03
C ALA A 164 -23.59 3.10 26.92
N LEU A 165 -23.85 4.06 26.01
CA LEU A 165 -24.70 3.85 24.84
C LEU A 165 -24.13 2.73 23.95
N MET A 166 -22.82 2.75 23.68
CA MET A 166 -22.15 1.77 22.81
C MET A 166 -21.96 0.39 23.45
N GLY A 167 -21.89 0.32 24.78
CA GLY A 167 -21.83 -0.93 25.54
C GLY A 167 -23.12 -1.76 25.43
N SER A 168 -24.24 -1.13 25.08
CA SER A 168 -25.50 -1.82 24.77
C SER A 168 -25.58 -2.41 23.35
N MET A 169 -24.51 -2.27 22.54
CA MET A 169 -24.45 -2.69 21.13
C MET A 169 -23.25 -3.66 20.90
N PRO A 170 -23.27 -4.58 19.91
CA PRO A 170 -22.15 -5.52 19.59
C PRO A 170 -20.90 -4.91 18.89
N ALA A 171 -19.71 -4.98 19.50
CA ALA A 171 -18.45 -4.30 19.07
C ALA A 171 -17.64 -5.02 17.96
N PHE A 172 -16.75 -4.27 17.27
CA PHE A 172 -15.91 -4.75 16.15
C PHE A 172 -14.48 -4.18 16.19
N ARG A 173 -13.51 -4.86 15.56
CA ARG A 173 -12.10 -4.48 15.48
C ARG A 173 -11.65 -4.28 14.03
N PRO A 174 -10.80 -3.28 13.72
CA PRO A 174 -10.31 -3.07 12.37
C PRO A 174 -9.55 -4.29 11.84
N THR A 175 -9.64 -4.53 10.54
CA THR A 175 -8.74 -5.43 9.82
C THR A 175 -7.33 -4.87 9.92
N LEU A 176 -6.44 -5.59 10.60
CA LEU A 176 -5.01 -5.28 10.60
C LEU A 176 -4.46 -5.69 9.23
N LEU A 177 -4.12 -4.71 8.39
CA LEU A 177 -3.28 -4.96 7.21
C LEU A 177 -1.83 -5.10 7.67
N ASP A 178 -1.15 -6.13 7.19
CA ASP A 178 0.29 -6.26 7.37
C ASP A 178 0.99 -5.00 6.84
N PRO A 179 1.99 -4.46 7.57
CA PRO A 179 2.67 -3.26 7.13
C PRO A 179 3.34 -3.50 5.77
N ALA A 180 3.05 -2.62 4.81
CA ALA A 180 3.50 -2.79 3.45
C ALA A 180 5.04 -2.78 3.30
N PRO A 181 5.59 -3.53 2.32
CA PRO A 181 7.02 -3.60 2.10
C PRO A 181 7.60 -2.30 1.53
N ILE A 182 8.83 -1.98 1.93
CA ILE A 182 9.69 -0.94 1.36
C ILE A 182 10.45 -1.55 0.19
N HIS A 183 10.29 -0.97 -0.99
CA HIS A 183 10.98 -1.31 -2.22
C HIS A 183 12.09 -0.29 -2.49
N LEU A 184 13.32 -0.78 -2.56
CA LEU A 184 14.48 0.05 -2.91
C LEU A 184 14.77 -0.11 -4.41
N LEU A 185 14.64 0.99 -5.14
CA LEU A 185 14.93 1.09 -6.57
C LEU A 185 16.28 1.79 -6.73
N LEU A 186 17.31 1.06 -7.10
CA LEU A 186 18.67 1.60 -7.19
C LEU A 186 19.09 1.75 -8.65
N ARG A 187 19.75 2.86 -8.97
CA ARG A 187 20.41 3.00 -10.26
C ARG A 187 21.62 2.06 -10.33
N GLY A 188 21.70 1.29 -11.42
CA GLY A 188 22.82 0.38 -11.71
C GLY A 188 24.11 1.09 -12.13
N SER A 189 24.10 2.43 -12.18
CA SER A 189 25.23 3.27 -12.54
C SER A 189 25.47 4.37 -11.51
N GLY A 190 26.51 5.17 -11.72
CA GLY A 190 26.93 6.24 -10.81
C GLY A 190 28.16 5.87 -9.96
N VAL A 191 28.77 6.92 -9.40
CA VAL A 191 30.02 6.84 -8.63
C VAL A 191 29.85 6.12 -7.29
N ALA A 192 28.64 6.15 -6.72
CA ALA A 192 28.36 5.57 -5.41
C ALA A 192 27.79 4.15 -5.48
N PHE A 193 27.73 3.54 -6.67
CA PHE A 193 27.19 2.19 -6.89
C PHE A 193 27.75 1.15 -5.90
N ASP A 194 29.07 1.02 -5.82
CA ASP A 194 29.72 0.03 -4.96
C ASP A 194 29.48 0.31 -3.47
N ARG A 195 29.31 1.58 -3.09
CA ARG A 195 28.98 1.95 -1.71
C ARG A 195 27.56 1.51 -1.37
N MET A 196 26.58 1.81 -2.22
CA MET A 196 25.18 1.40 -2.01
C MET A 196 25.04 -0.12 -1.97
N LEU A 197 25.74 -0.84 -2.86
CA LEU A 197 25.76 -2.30 -2.87
C LEU A 197 26.32 -2.87 -1.55
N ARG A 198 27.48 -2.37 -1.08
CA ARG A 198 28.04 -2.78 0.20
C ARG A 198 27.13 -2.47 1.39
N THR A 199 26.44 -1.33 1.35
CA THR A 199 25.48 -0.94 2.39
C THR A 199 24.31 -1.93 2.47
N LEU A 200 23.76 -2.36 1.32
CA LEU A 200 22.71 -3.38 1.28
C LEU A 200 23.22 -4.74 1.76
N GLU A 201 24.36 -5.19 1.25
CA GLU A 201 24.98 -6.47 1.62
C GLU A 201 25.32 -6.53 3.12
N GLY A 202 25.82 -5.42 3.68
CA GLY A 202 26.12 -5.30 5.12
C GLY A 202 24.90 -5.43 6.03
N HIS A 203 23.71 -5.10 5.53
CA HIS A 203 22.44 -5.30 6.23
C HIS A 203 21.75 -6.63 5.87
N GLY A 204 22.39 -7.47 5.04
CA GLY A 204 21.80 -8.74 4.57
C GLY A 204 20.60 -8.56 3.63
N LEU A 205 20.46 -7.39 3.01
CA LEU A 205 19.31 -7.02 2.18
C LEU A 205 19.58 -7.21 0.69
N ARG A 206 18.51 -7.43 -0.08
CA ARG A 206 18.52 -7.44 -1.54
C ARG A 206 17.74 -6.25 -2.09
N GLY A 207 18.35 -5.47 -2.99
CA GLY A 207 17.68 -4.41 -3.75
C GLY A 207 17.41 -4.78 -5.21
N ALA A 208 16.61 -3.94 -5.89
CA ALA A 208 16.40 -3.99 -7.33
C ALA A 208 17.24 -2.90 -8.02
N PHE A 209 18.12 -3.30 -8.95
CA PHE A 209 19.01 -2.41 -9.68
C PHE A 209 18.58 -2.24 -11.12
N PHE A 210 18.47 -0.98 -11.56
CA PHE A 210 17.96 -0.62 -12.88
C PHE A 210 19.08 -0.08 -13.77
N PHE A 211 19.28 -0.74 -14.91
CA PHE A 211 20.34 -0.42 -15.87
C PHE A 211 19.75 0.03 -17.21
N SER A 212 20.33 1.05 -17.84
CA SER A 212 20.05 1.33 -19.25
C SER A 212 20.86 0.39 -20.15
N ALA A 213 20.55 0.36 -21.44
CA ALA A 213 21.35 -0.40 -22.41
C ALA A 213 22.83 0.03 -22.38
N ASP A 214 23.08 1.33 -22.26
CA ASP A 214 24.43 1.89 -22.24
C ASP A 214 25.18 1.52 -20.95
N ASP A 215 24.51 1.47 -19.79
CA ASP A 215 25.13 1.03 -18.54
C ASP A 215 25.59 -0.44 -18.61
N ILE A 216 24.76 -1.30 -19.22
CA ILE A 216 25.06 -2.74 -19.38
C ILE A 216 26.27 -2.91 -20.29
N ALA A 217 26.30 -2.18 -21.41
CA ALA A 217 27.41 -2.23 -22.35
C ALA A 217 28.72 -1.71 -21.74
N ALA A 218 28.65 -0.62 -20.97
CA ALA A 218 29.82 -0.02 -20.34
C ALA A 218 30.37 -0.84 -19.16
N ASN A 219 29.50 -1.53 -18.40
CA ASN A 219 29.90 -2.22 -17.17
C ASN A 219 29.27 -3.63 -17.03
N PRO A 220 29.57 -4.57 -17.94
CA PRO A 220 28.97 -5.90 -17.95
C PRO A 220 29.28 -6.70 -16.67
N ASP A 221 30.45 -6.49 -16.05
CA ASP A 221 30.84 -7.20 -14.83
C ASP A 221 30.00 -6.82 -13.62
N ARG A 222 29.50 -5.58 -13.55
CA ARG A 222 28.59 -5.15 -12.47
C ARG A 222 27.28 -5.92 -12.53
N VAL A 223 26.74 -6.10 -13.74
CA VAL A 223 25.49 -6.84 -13.96
C VAL A 223 25.66 -8.31 -13.58
N ARG A 224 26.78 -8.94 -14.00
CA ARG A 224 27.10 -10.33 -13.61
C ARG A 224 27.21 -10.48 -12.09
N ARG A 225 27.90 -9.56 -11.42
CA ARG A 225 28.06 -9.57 -9.96
C ARG A 225 26.70 -9.50 -9.26
N LEU A 226 25.83 -8.57 -9.65
CA LEU A 226 24.50 -8.44 -9.05
C LEU A 226 23.63 -9.68 -9.28
N TYR A 227 23.70 -10.27 -10.47
CA TYR A 227 22.98 -11.50 -10.79
C TYR A 227 23.41 -12.66 -9.87
N VAL A 228 24.72 -12.86 -9.69
CA VAL A 228 25.27 -13.89 -8.80
C VAL A 228 24.94 -13.61 -7.33
N SER A 229 24.96 -12.34 -6.91
CA SER A 229 24.56 -11.93 -5.55
C SER A 229 23.06 -12.06 -5.29
N GLY A 230 22.24 -12.41 -6.29
CA GLY A 230 20.79 -12.59 -6.12
C GLY A 230 20.01 -11.27 -5.97
N HIS A 231 20.55 -10.16 -6.48
CA HIS A 231 19.80 -8.91 -6.60
C HIS A 231 18.86 -8.96 -7.80
N THR A 232 17.72 -8.26 -7.72
CA THR A 232 16.85 -8.13 -8.89
C THR A 232 17.48 -7.17 -9.89
N ILE A 233 17.45 -7.53 -11.16
CA ILE A 233 17.90 -6.69 -12.26
C ILE A 233 16.68 -6.23 -13.05
N GLY A 234 16.50 -4.92 -13.14
CA GLY A 234 15.49 -4.26 -13.95
C GLY A 234 16.11 -3.34 -14.98
N ILE A 235 15.27 -2.79 -15.85
CA ILE A 235 15.71 -1.90 -16.93
C ILE A 235 15.33 -0.47 -16.60
N TYR A 236 16.28 0.44 -16.77
CA TYR A 236 16.01 1.86 -16.75
C TYR A 236 15.71 2.33 -18.17
N ALA A 237 14.45 2.68 -18.43
CA ALA A 237 13.95 2.98 -19.78
C ALA A 237 13.53 4.46 -19.91
N ALA A 238 14.47 5.38 -19.69
CA ALA A 238 14.22 6.81 -19.89
C ALA A 238 13.76 7.13 -21.32
N GLY A 239 14.38 6.50 -22.32
CA GLY A 239 14.05 6.55 -23.74
C GLY A 239 12.83 5.72 -24.15
N GLY A 240 12.17 5.02 -23.22
CA GLY A 240 10.94 4.27 -23.50
C GLY A 240 11.18 2.86 -24.04
N LEU A 241 10.23 2.37 -24.86
CA LEU A 241 10.16 0.96 -25.27
C LEU A 241 11.42 0.48 -26.01
N GLU A 242 11.96 1.26 -26.93
CA GLU A 242 13.17 0.89 -27.68
C GLU A 242 14.39 0.71 -26.77
N GLU A 243 14.54 1.56 -25.74
CA GLU A 243 15.60 1.38 -24.76
C GLU A 243 15.40 0.11 -23.93
N ALA A 244 14.15 -0.19 -23.57
CA ALA A 244 13.82 -1.40 -22.83
C ALA A 244 14.17 -2.67 -23.63
N GLU A 245 13.81 -2.72 -24.91
CA GLU A 245 14.11 -3.84 -25.79
C GLU A 245 15.62 -4.01 -26.02
N ARG A 246 16.35 -2.90 -26.25
CA ARG A 246 17.81 -2.93 -26.40
C ARG A 246 18.50 -3.45 -25.14
N ALA A 247 18.10 -2.97 -23.97
CA ALA A 247 18.66 -3.43 -22.70
C ALA A 247 18.39 -4.92 -22.48
N ASN A 248 17.17 -5.40 -22.78
CA ASN A 248 16.83 -6.82 -22.67
C ASN A 248 17.64 -7.70 -23.64
N ALA A 249 17.90 -7.22 -24.86
CA ALA A 249 18.77 -7.94 -25.79
C ALA A 249 20.19 -8.11 -25.23
N LEU A 250 20.74 -7.08 -24.58
CA LEU A 250 22.04 -7.13 -23.91
C LEU A 250 22.03 -8.06 -22.69
N LEU A 251 20.99 -8.01 -21.84
CA LEU A 251 20.84 -8.94 -20.71
C LEU A 251 20.77 -10.39 -21.18
N MET A 252 20.03 -10.65 -22.26
CA MET A 252 19.93 -11.98 -22.87
C MET A 252 21.27 -12.46 -23.40
N GLN A 253 22.12 -11.57 -23.93
CA GLN A 253 23.46 -11.94 -24.33
C GLN A 253 24.37 -12.24 -23.13
N LEU A 254 24.30 -11.40 -22.09
CA LEU A 254 25.23 -11.35 -20.96
C LEU A 254 24.98 -12.42 -19.89
N ILE A 255 23.73 -12.56 -19.46
CA ILE A 255 23.30 -13.44 -18.36
C ILE A 255 22.19 -14.42 -18.76
N LYS A 256 21.91 -14.53 -20.07
CA LYS A 256 20.90 -15.44 -20.65
C LYS A 256 19.51 -15.29 -20.03
N THR A 257 19.19 -14.09 -19.56
CA THR A 257 17.95 -13.76 -18.86
C THR A 257 17.34 -12.50 -19.47
N LYS A 258 16.02 -12.42 -19.49
CA LYS A 258 15.25 -11.20 -19.78
C LYS A 258 14.48 -10.78 -18.53
N THR A 259 14.15 -9.49 -18.45
CA THR A 259 13.33 -8.95 -17.37
C THR A 259 12.16 -8.15 -17.93
N ALA A 260 10.99 -8.33 -17.33
CA ALA A 260 9.82 -7.49 -17.57
C ALA A 260 9.84 -6.23 -16.68
N LEU A 261 10.76 -6.17 -15.71
CA LEU A 261 10.82 -5.08 -14.75
C LEU A 261 11.46 -3.82 -15.34
N VAL A 262 10.71 -2.72 -15.40
CA VAL A 262 11.18 -1.43 -15.93
C VAL A 262 11.00 -0.33 -14.90
N PHE A 263 12.00 0.53 -14.73
CA PHE A 263 11.86 1.81 -14.06
C PHE A 263 11.74 2.92 -15.09
N LYS A 264 10.66 3.71 -14.97
CA LYS A 264 10.44 4.91 -15.76
C LYS A 264 9.57 5.89 -14.97
N THR A 265 9.93 7.17 -15.02
CA THR A 265 9.08 8.26 -14.54
C THR A 265 8.29 8.86 -15.70
N GLY A 266 7.02 9.19 -15.47
CA GLY A 266 6.14 9.77 -16.50
C GLY A 266 5.32 8.72 -17.25
N ASP A 267 5.08 8.95 -18.55
CA ASP A 267 4.23 8.07 -19.36
C ASP A 267 4.84 6.67 -19.55
N THR A 268 4.05 5.65 -19.23
CA THR A 268 4.42 4.23 -19.30
C THR A 268 3.53 3.43 -20.26
N GLY A 269 2.60 4.08 -20.97
CA GLY A 269 1.55 3.40 -21.75
C GLY A 269 2.11 2.40 -22.78
N ALA A 270 3.10 2.81 -23.57
CA ALA A 270 3.72 1.94 -24.58
C ALA A 270 4.47 0.74 -23.97
N LEU A 271 5.12 0.93 -22.81
CA LEU A 271 5.84 -0.13 -22.11
C LEU A 271 4.87 -1.15 -21.50
N SER A 272 3.82 -0.67 -20.84
CA SER A 272 2.78 -1.52 -20.25
C SER A 272 2.03 -2.31 -21.33
N ALA A 273 1.74 -1.69 -22.48
CA ALA A 273 1.13 -2.38 -23.63
C ALA A 273 2.02 -3.49 -24.21
N ALA A 274 3.34 -3.30 -24.16
CA ALA A 274 4.34 -4.30 -24.56
C ALA A 274 4.58 -5.39 -23.49
N GLY A 275 3.88 -5.36 -22.36
CA GLY A 275 3.95 -6.37 -21.31
C GLY A 275 5.00 -6.10 -20.22
N TYR A 276 5.60 -4.92 -20.17
CA TYR A 276 6.52 -4.53 -19.11
C TYR A 276 5.78 -4.13 -17.82
N LEU A 277 6.40 -4.45 -16.69
CA LEU A 277 6.00 -4.02 -15.35
C LEU A 277 6.72 -2.72 -15.03
N CYS A 278 6.03 -1.61 -15.22
CA CYS A 278 6.57 -0.28 -14.98
C CYS A 278 6.48 0.11 -13.50
N TRP A 279 7.64 0.38 -12.90
CA TRP A 279 7.79 0.87 -11.55
C TRP A 279 8.15 2.35 -11.58
N GLY A 280 7.35 3.14 -10.86
CA GLY A 280 7.65 4.52 -10.53
C GLY A 280 8.29 4.65 -9.16
N ARG A 281 8.71 5.86 -8.82
CA ARG A 281 9.08 6.25 -7.47
C ARG A 281 7.92 7.02 -6.84
N ASN A 282 7.65 6.76 -5.58
CA ASN A 282 6.74 7.58 -4.78
C ASN A 282 7.56 8.60 -3.95
N LEU A 283 8.84 8.29 -3.67
CA LEU A 283 9.74 9.18 -2.96
C LEU A 283 11.11 9.26 -3.64
N ASP A 284 11.64 10.48 -3.77
CA ASP A 284 13.02 10.71 -4.24
C ASP A 284 13.98 10.69 -3.04
N ALA A 285 15.11 9.99 -3.18
CA ALA A 285 16.17 10.01 -2.17
C ALA A 285 16.70 11.43 -1.90
N ALA A 286 16.61 12.36 -2.85
CA ALA A 286 16.97 13.76 -2.63
C ALA A 286 16.10 14.43 -1.55
N ALA A 287 14.83 14.04 -1.42
CA ALA A 287 13.95 14.56 -0.37
C ALA A 287 14.33 14.06 1.04
N LEU A 288 15.04 12.92 1.12
CA LEU A 288 15.56 12.40 2.40
C LEU A 288 16.73 13.22 2.93
N SER A 289 17.54 13.81 2.04
CA SER A 289 18.69 14.65 2.42
C SER A 289 18.32 16.06 2.90
N GLU A 290 17.08 16.51 2.69
CA GLU A 290 16.60 17.84 3.09
C GLU A 290 15.93 17.85 4.49
N GLY A 291 16.24 16.88 5.34
CA GLY A 291 15.75 16.82 6.74
C GLY A 291 14.48 16.00 6.94
N VAL A 292 13.98 15.30 5.92
CA VAL A 292 12.91 14.31 6.09
C VAL A 292 13.53 13.02 6.63
N SER A 293 13.39 12.79 7.94
CA SER A 293 13.92 11.58 8.57
C SER A 293 13.32 10.32 7.92
N ALA A 294 14.20 9.52 7.33
CA ALA A 294 13.89 8.23 6.75
C ALA A 294 13.24 7.25 7.77
N ALA A 295 13.58 7.40 9.07
CA ALA A 295 12.94 6.69 10.17
C ALA A 295 11.49 7.20 10.45
N ASN A 296 11.20 8.49 10.25
CA ASN A 296 9.83 9.02 10.30
C ASN A 296 8.98 8.53 9.12
N ILE A 297 9.56 8.38 7.94
CA ILE A 297 8.86 7.85 6.76
C ILE A 297 8.62 6.34 6.94
N ALA A 298 9.66 5.57 7.30
CA ALA A 298 9.56 4.12 7.51
C ALA A 298 8.70 3.72 8.72
N SER A 299 8.63 4.54 9.77
CA SER A 299 7.74 4.31 10.92
C SER A 299 6.28 4.64 10.62
N ARG A 300 5.97 5.42 9.57
CA ARG A 300 4.61 5.89 9.23
C ARG A 300 4.05 5.35 7.90
N ALA A 301 4.90 4.79 7.03
CA ALA A 301 4.49 4.16 5.78
C ALA A 301 3.93 2.75 6.03
N GLY A 302 2.63 2.59 6.23
CA GLY A 302 1.98 1.29 6.09
C GLY A 302 1.55 1.04 4.63
N TRP A 303 2.30 1.61 3.69
CA TRP A 303 2.09 1.57 2.26
C TRP A 303 3.38 1.26 1.52
N ARG A 304 3.27 0.66 0.32
CA ARG A 304 4.40 0.18 -0.48
C ARG A 304 5.29 1.37 -0.85
N LEU A 305 6.38 1.55 -0.11
CA LEU A 305 7.28 2.67 -0.29
C LEU A 305 8.31 2.33 -1.36
N SER A 306 8.20 2.92 -2.55
CA SER A 306 9.20 2.76 -3.61
C SER A 306 10.12 3.98 -3.65
N ILE A 307 11.35 3.82 -3.14
CA ILE A 307 12.35 4.90 -3.07
C ILE A 307 13.37 4.71 -4.19
N TYR A 308 13.62 5.77 -4.96
CA TYR A 308 14.62 5.74 -6.02
C TYR A 308 15.94 6.39 -5.59
N PHE A 309 17.05 5.67 -5.77
CA PHE A 309 18.41 6.12 -5.51
C PHE A 309 19.16 6.27 -6.83
N ASN A 310 19.52 7.50 -7.18
CA ASN A 310 20.07 7.86 -8.50
C ASN A 310 21.56 7.52 -8.71
N GLY A 311 22.25 6.91 -7.74
CA GLY A 311 23.67 6.57 -7.86
C GLY A 311 24.66 7.67 -7.42
N SER A 312 24.16 8.79 -6.91
CA SER A 312 24.98 9.88 -6.35
C SER A 312 25.48 9.55 -4.93
N SER A 313 26.52 10.26 -4.47
CA SER A 313 27.01 10.15 -3.09
C SER A 313 25.94 10.51 -2.07
N ALA A 314 25.15 11.58 -2.32
CA ALA A 314 24.05 11.99 -1.46
C ALA A 314 22.96 10.91 -1.35
N ALA A 315 22.62 10.24 -2.46
CA ALA A 315 21.70 9.11 -2.44
C ALA A 315 22.27 7.93 -1.63
N ALA A 316 23.58 7.70 -1.69
CA ALA A 316 24.22 6.65 -0.89
C ALA A 316 24.26 6.97 0.61
N ASP A 317 24.45 8.24 0.99
CA ASP A 317 24.34 8.71 2.37
C ASP A 317 22.90 8.53 2.88
N ALA A 318 21.91 8.99 2.11
CA ALA A 318 20.49 8.82 2.43
C ALA A 318 20.08 7.34 2.58
N LEU A 319 20.65 6.44 1.77
CA LEU A 319 20.42 5.00 1.90
C LEU A 319 20.99 4.46 3.21
N ALA A 320 22.20 4.87 3.58
CA ALA A 320 22.84 4.43 4.82
C ALA A 320 22.05 4.93 6.04
N ASP A 321 21.62 6.18 6.03
CA ASP A 321 20.81 6.78 7.09
C ASP A 321 19.44 6.11 7.21
N LEU A 322 18.79 5.80 6.07
CA LEU A 322 17.54 5.04 6.04
C LEU A 322 17.71 3.68 6.72
N LEU A 323 18.69 2.88 6.29
CA LEU A 323 18.86 1.53 6.82
C LEU A 323 19.31 1.53 8.29
N GLY A 324 20.16 2.49 8.69
CA GLY A 324 20.60 2.64 10.08
C GLY A 324 19.47 3.08 11.03
N GLY A 325 18.45 3.77 10.51
CA GLY A 325 17.27 4.20 11.27
C GLY A 325 16.15 3.17 11.36
N LEU A 326 16.25 2.04 10.65
CA LEU A 326 15.21 0.99 10.70
C LEU A 326 15.35 0.17 11.99
N PRO A 327 14.25 -0.08 12.74
CA PRO A 327 14.30 -0.91 13.94
C PRO A 327 14.66 -2.36 13.58
N ALA A 328 15.47 -3.01 14.44
CA ALA A 328 15.87 -4.40 14.29
C ALA A 328 14.63 -5.31 14.22
N GLY A 329 14.59 -6.21 13.23
CA GLY A 329 13.43 -7.08 12.97
C GLY A 329 12.42 -6.53 11.95
N SER A 330 12.69 -5.38 11.33
CA SER A 330 11.93 -4.89 10.18
C SER A 330 12.25 -5.72 8.92
N GLY A 331 11.65 -6.90 8.79
CA GLY A 331 11.58 -7.70 7.55
C GLY A 331 10.82 -7.01 6.40
N ARG A 332 10.92 -5.68 6.32
CA ARG A 332 10.12 -4.77 5.51
C ARG A 332 10.79 -4.39 4.20
N VAL A 333 12.11 -4.49 4.08
CA VAL A 333 12.79 -4.15 2.83
C VAL A 333 12.78 -5.37 1.91
N VAL A 334 11.99 -5.30 0.84
CA VAL A 334 11.82 -6.39 -0.12
C VAL A 334 12.25 -5.91 -1.51
N PRO A 335 13.11 -6.65 -2.23
CA PRO A 335 13.42 -6.30 -3.60
C PRO A 335 12.15 -6.34 -4.44
N VAL A 336 12.06 -5.43 -5.41
CA VAL A 336 11.03 -5.55 -6.43
C VAL A 336 11.24 -6.85 -7.19
N THR A 337 10.17 -7.58 -7.49
CA THR A 337 10.19 -8.81 -8.28
C THR A 337 9.05 -8.77 -9.30
N GLU A 338 9.16 -9.58 -10.35
CA GLU A 338 8.14 -9.70 -11.40
C GLU A 338 6.81 -10.31 -10.90
N VAL A 339 6.82 -10.93 -9.71
CA VAL A 339 5.64 -11.52 -9.05
C VAL A 339 4.95 -10.52 -8.12
N GLY A 340 5.63 -9.42 -7.77
CA GLY A 340 5.01 -8.31 -7.05
C GLY A 340 4.03 -7.60 -7.97
N ARG A 341 2.73 -7.58 -7.62
CA ARG A 341 1.69 -6.84 -8.37
C ARG A 341 2.19 -5.41 -8.66
N ALA A 342 2.60 -5.16 -9.90
CA ALA A 342 2.74 -3.81 -10.43
C ALA A 342 1.36 -3.16 -10.43
N HIS A 343 1.28 -1.89 -10.07
CA HIS A 343 0.03 -1.16 -10.17
C HIS A 343 -0.40 -1.10 -11.65
N ARG A 344 -1.56 -1.69 -11.94
CA ARG A 344 -2.42 -1.26 -13.04
C ARG A 344 -3.29 -0.11 -12.55
#